data_AF-A0AAD3T9H9-F1
#
_entry.id   AF-A0AAD3T9H9-F1
#
_cell.length_a   1.000
_cell.length_b   1.000
_cell.length_c   1.000
_cell.angle_alpha   90.00
_cell.angle_beta   90.00
_cell.angle_gamma   90.00
#
_symmetry.space_group_name_H-M   'P 1'
#
loop_
_entity.id
_entity.type
_entity.pdbx_description
1 polymer ?
#
loop_
_entity_poly.entity_id
_entity_poly.type
_entity_poly.pdbx_seq_one_letter_code
_entity_poly.pdbx_strand_id
1 'polypeptide(L)'
;MLYLYYALVKGSNGAMLIAINIIGCAIETTYLIIYMIYAPSQAKMYTARLLILFNLGVYGLIILSTMLFSHGKLRAQVVGWICGVFSVCVFASPLSVMRLVIRTKSAEFLPIWLSFFLTICAVMWFFYGFLIGDFFIALPNVLGFLLGVAQMILYAIYKDARNKEVTPEGKLEELAIEIKLGGVIDIVHEDHQANKEAAQKIIAEQDGRNESSDV
;
A
#
# COMPACT_ATOMS: atom_id res chain seq x y z
N MET A 1 -16.92 14.78 5.83
CA MET A 1 -18.40 15.01 5.75
C MET A 1 -19.19 14.43 6.92
N LEU A 2 -19.17 13.11 7.20
CA LEU A 2 -19.96 12.51 8.30
C LEU A 2 -19.73 13.14 9.68
N TYR A 3 -18.46 13.37 10.06
CA TYR A 3 -18.15 14.04 11.33
C TYR A 3 -18.59 15.52 11.39
N LEU A 4 -18.72 16.21 10.25
CA LEU A 4 -19.32 17.55 10.20
C LEU A 4 -20.79 17.46 10.56
N TYR A 5 -21.52 16.52 9.96
CA TYR A 5 -22.92 16.29 10.29
C TYR A 5 -23.10 15.90 11.76
N TYR A 6 -22.26 14.99 12.26
CA TYR A 6 -22.25 14.60 13.67
C TYR A 6 -22.07 15.80 14.61
N ALA A 7 -21.07 16.64 14.36
CA ALA A 7 -20.78 17.80 15.18
C ALA A 7 -21.91 18.85 15.14
N LEU A 8 -22.53 19.06 13.97
CA LEU A 8 -23.70 19.94 13.80
C LEU A 8 -24.93 19.40 14.57
N VAL A 9 -25.18 18.09 14.51
CA VAL A 9 -26.29 17.46 15.24
C VAL A 9 -26.08 17.50 16.75
N LYS A 10 -24.84 17.34 17.22
CA LYS A 10 -24.48 17.37 18.64
C LYS A 10 -24.61 18.77 19.24
N GLY A 11 -24.37 19.82 18.46
CA GLY A 11 -24.58 21.24 18.81
C GLY A 11 -23.63 21.82 19.87
N SER A 12 -23.09 21.01 20.78
CA SER A 12 -22.17 21.40 21.85
C SER A 12 -20.80 20.71 21.71
N ASN A 13 -19.73 21.43 22.07
CA ASN A 13 -18.33 20.96 22.04
C ASN A 13 -17.80 20.47 20.68
N GLY A 14 -18.56 20.60 19.59
CA GLY A 14 -18.21 20.12 18.25
C GLY A 14 -17.30 21.04 17.43
N ALA A 15 -16.93 22.22 17.93
CA ALA A 15 -16.20 23.24 17.16
C ALA A 15 -14.87 22.71 16.60
N MET A 16 -14.12 21.94 17.39
CA MET A 16 -12.85 21.36 16.96
C MET A 16 -13.04 20.31 15.85
N LEU A 17 -14.09 19.48 15.93
CA LEU A 17 -14.44 18.55 14.85
C LEU A 17 -14.83 19.29 13.58
N ILE A 18 -15.61 20.37 13.71
CA ILE A 18 -16.03 21.18 12.56
C ILE A 18 -14.81 21.77 11.87
N ALA A 19 -13.93 22.43 12.62
CA ALA A 19 -12.74 23.07 12.07
C ALA A 19 -11.84 22.08 11.30
N ILE A 20 -11.47 20.96 11.92
CA ILE A 20 -10.56 19.99 11.27
C ILE A 20 -11.21 19.33 10.06
N ASN A 21 -12.50 19.00 10.12
CA ASN A 21 -13.17 18.30 9.02
C ASN A 21 -13.50 19.25 7.86
N ILE A 22 -13.71 20.56 8.10
CA ILE A 22 -13.85 21.54 7.01
C ILE A 22 -12.53 21.63 6.25
N ILE A 23 -11.41 21.77 6.97
CA ILE A 23 -10.07 21.81 6.37
C ILE A 23 -9.80 20.51 5.61
N GLY A 24 -10.08 19.36 6.23
CA GLY A 24 -9.94 18.04 5.61
C GLY A 24 -10.76 17.92 4.33
N CYS A 25 -12.04 18.33 4.36
CA CYS A 25 -12.89 18.31 3.17
C CYS A 25 -12.36 19.23 2.07
N ALA A 26 -11.80 20.40 2.39
CA ALA A 26 -11.18 21.27 1.39
C ALA A 26 -9.97 20.59 0.73
N ILE A 27 -9.07 20.03 1.55
CA ILE A 27 -7.87 19.31 1.08
C ILE A 27 -8.27 18.10 0.21
N GLU A 28 -9.18 17.24 0.68
CA GLU A 28 -9.67 16.08 -0.06
C GLU A 28 -10.34 16.47 -1.37
N THR A 29 -11.15 17.54 -1.37
CA THR A 29 -11.79 18.05 -2.60
C THR A 29 -10.74 18.51 -3.61
N THR A 30 -9.72 19.25 -3.17
CA THR A 30 -8.61 19.67 -4.04
C THR A 30 -7.88 18.47 -4.63
N TYR A 31 -7.56 17.45 -3.82
CA TYR A 31 -6.94 16.21 -4.31
C TYR A 31 -7.80 15.50 -5.36
N LEU A 32 -9.10 15.40 -5.12
CA LEU A 32 -10.03 14.77 -6.06
C LEU A 32 -10.16 15.57 -7.36
N ILE A 33 -10.18 16.90 -7.30
CA ILE A 33 -10.20 17.75 -8.50
C ILE A 33 -8.95 17.50 -9.35
N ILE A 34 -7.77 17.54 -8.73
CA ILE A 34 -6.50 17.29 -9.41
C ILE A 34 -6.52 15.88 -10.03
N TYR A 35 -6.93 14.86 -9.25
CA TYR A 35 -7.06 13.49 -9.76
C TYR A 35 -8.00 13.40 -10.97
N MET A 36 -9.17 14.05 -10.90
CA MET A 36 -10.16 14.06 -11.98
C MET A 36 -9.67 14.83 -13.23
N ILE A 37 -8.71 15.74 -13.11
CA ILE A 37 -8.08 16.40 -14.26
C ILE A 37 -7.09 15.45 -14.93
N TYR A 38 -6.22 14.78 -14.17
CA TYR A 38 -5.08 14.05 -14.72
C TYR A 38 -5.26 12.53 -14.93
N ALA A 39 -6.23 11.89 -14.27
CA ALA A 39 -6.41 10.45 -14.36
C ALA A 39 -6.85 9.99 -15.77
N PRO A 40 -6.65 8.72 -16.18
CA PRO A 40 -7.21 8.21 -17.44
C PRO A 40 -8.75 8.11 -17.36
N SER A 41 -9.44 8.27 -18.50
CA SER A 41 -10.91 8.37 -18.55
C SER A 41 -11.66 7.21 -17.87
N GLN A 42 -11.12 5.99 -17.95
CA GLN A 42 -11.71 4.83 -17.27
C GLN A 42 -11.65 4.96 -15.73
N ALA A 43 -10.50 5.39 -15.20
CA ALA A 43 -10.31 5.60 -13.76
C ALA A 43 -11.09 6.81 -13.25
N LYS A 44 -11.20 7.88 -14.04
CA LYS A 44 -12.07 9.04 -13.75
C LYS A 44 -13.53 8.60 -13.60
N MET A 45 -14.05 7.82 -14.55
CA MET A 45 -15.43 7.37 -14.53
C MET A 45 -15.72 6.48 -13.32
N TYR A 46 -14.81 5.54 -13.01
CA TYR A 46 -14.92 4.71 -11.82
C TYR A 46 -14.95 5.55 -10.53
N THR A 47 -14.01 6.48 -10.41
CA THR A 47 -13.92 7.37 -9.24
C THR A 47 -15.16 8.27 -9.12
N ALA A 48 -15.64 8.85 -10.23
CA ALA A 48 -16.86 9.66 -10.24
C ALA A 48 -18.08 8.85 -9.77
N ARG A 49 -18.22 7.60 -10.21
CA ARG A 49 -19.30 6.70 -9.76
C ARG A 49 -19.23 6.45 -8.25
N LEU A 50 -18.03 6.18 -7.72
CA LEU A 50 -17.84 6.00 -6.27
C LEU A 50 -18.14 7.29 -5.50
N LEU A 51 -17.70 8.45 -5.99
CA LEU A 51 -17.96 9.73 -5.34
C LEU A 51 -19.46 10.02 -5.27
N ILE A 52 -20.18 9.82 -6.37
CA ILE A 52 -21.64 10.01 -6.41
C ILE A 52 -22.33 9.01 -5.47
N LEU A 53 -21.95 7.73 -5.54
CA LEU A 53 -22.55 6.69 -4.70
C LEU A 53 -22.36 6.97 -3.20
N PHE A 54 -21.14 7.28 -2.76
CA PHE A 54 -20.85 7.47 -1.34
C PHE A 54 -21.23 8.86 -0.80
N ASN A 55 -20.94 9.94 -1.55
CA ASN A 55 -21.19 11.31 -1.06
C ASN A 55 -22.62 11.81 -1.31
N LEU A 56 -23.26 11.37 -2.39
CA LEU A 56 -24.63 11.79 -2.70
C LEU A 56 -25.64 10.71 -2.30
N GLY A 57 -25.36 9.44 -2.65
CA GLY A 57 -26.22 8.31 -2.31
C GLY A 57 -26.20 7.97 -0.82
N VAL A 58 -25.11 7.37 -0.34
CA VAL A 58 -24.99 6.84 1.03
C VAL A 58 -25.09 7.96 2.07
N TYR A 59 -24.30 9.03 1.92
CA TYR A 59 -24.35 10.16 2.85
C TYR A 59 -25.69 10.89 2.84
N GLY A 60 -26.29 11.10 1.65
CA GLY A 60 -27.62 11.69 1.52
C GLY A 60 -28.71 10.82 2.18
N LEU A 61 -28.64 9.50 1.99
CA LEU A 61 -29.54 8.55 2.64
C LEU A 61 -29.39 8.55 4.16
N ILE A 62 -28.15 8.65 4.68
CA ILE A 62 -27.89 8.77 6.12
C ILE A 62 -28.56 10.03 6.67
N ILE A 63 -28.39 11.19 6.02
CA ILE A 63 -29.03 12.44 6.48
C ILE A 63 -30.55 12.30 6.41
N LEU A 64 -31.10 11.83 5.29
CA LEU A 64 -32.55 11.74 5.10
C LEU A 64 -33.18 10.80 6.13
N SER A 65 -32.64 9.59 6.28
CA SER A 65 -33.14 8.61 7.25
C SER A 65 -33.03 9.10 8.69
N THR A 66 -31.89 9.70 9.08
CA THR A 66 -31.73 10.20 10.45
C THR A 66 -32.64 11.41 10.72
N MET A 67 -32.90 12.28 9.74
CA MET A 67 -33.86 13.37 9.89
C MET A 67 -35.32 12.89 10.00
N LEU A 68 -35.69 11.83 9.27
CA LEU A 68 -37.06 11.31 9.28
C LEU A 68 -37.37 10.42 10.50
N PHE A 69 -36.41 9.60 10.93
CA PHE A 69 -36.65 8.53 11.91
C PHE A 69 -36.05 8.81 13.30
N SER A 70 -35.21 9.83 13.46
CA SER A 70 -34.54 10.09 14.75
C SER A 70 -34.55 11.57 15.13
N HIS A 71 -34.81 11.85 16.41
CA HIS A 71 -34.95 13.22 16.93
C HIS A 71 -34.02 13.48 18.12
N GLY A 72 -33.54 14.72 18.24
CA GLY A 72 -32.74 15.19 19.38
C GLY A 72 -31.53 14.29 19.71
N LYS A 73 -31.48 13.80 20.95
CA LYS A 73 -30.38 12.97 21.47
C LYS A 73 -30.22 11.64 20.72
N LEU A 74 -31.33 11.00 20.33
CA LEU A 74 -31.30 9.74 19.57
C LEU A 74 -30.59 9.92 18.24
N ARG A 75 -30.85 11.03 17.54
CA ARG A 75 -30.18 11.35 16.27
C ARG A 75 -28.68 11.46 16.43
N ALA A 76 -28.22 12.15 17.48
CA ALA A 76 -26.79 12.25 17.78
C ALA A 76 -26.16 10.88 18.05
N GLN A 77 -26.85 9.99 18.77
CA GLN A 77 -26.34 8.64 19.03
C GLN A 77 -26.27 7.78 17.76
N VAL A 78 -27.31 7.78 16.92
CA VAL A 78 -27.31 7.02 15.67
C VAL A 78 -26.20 7.50 14.74
N VAL A 79 -26.07 8.82 14.55
CA VAL A 79 -25.03 9.40 13.70
C VAL A 79 -23.64 9.13 14.28
N GLY A 80 -23.49 9.18 15.61
CA GLY A 80 -22.24 8.84 16.30
C GLY A 80 -21.80 7.40 16.05
N TRP A 81 -22.71 6.43 16.15
CA TRP A 81 -22.44 5.04 15.82
C TRP A 81 -22.02 4.86 14.36
N ILE A 82 -22.74 5.49 13.42
CA ILE A 82 -22.38 5.46 12.00
C ILE A 82 -20.98 6.04 11.77
N CYS A 83 -20.65 7.18 12.38
CA CYS A 83 -19.32 7.78 12.30
C CYS A 83 -18.25 6.83 12.87
N GLY A 84 -18.53 6.20 14.02
CA GLY A 84 -17.64 5.21 14.62
C GLY A 84 -17.35 4.04 13.70
N VAL A 85 -18.39 3.43 13.09
CA VAL A 85 -18.23 2.31 12.15
C VAL A 85 -17.38 2.71 10.94
N PHE A 86 -17.70 3.83 10.29
CA PHE A 86 -16.90 4.31 9.15
C PHE A 86 -15.46 4.64 9.55
N SER A 87 -15.24 5.16 10.75
CA SER A 87 -13.90 5.43 11.29
C SER A 87 -13.08 4.16 11.50
N VAL A 88 -13.72 3.05 11.85
CA VAL A 88 -13.03 1.75 11.93
C VAL A 88 -12.76 1.20 10.54
N CYS A 89 -13.71 1.31 9.61
CA CYS A 89 -13.55 0.80 8.24
C CYS A 89 -12.35 1.41 7.50
N VAL A 90 -12.04 2.69 7.72
CA VAL A 90 -10.87 3.33 7.05
C VAL A 90 -9.54 2.72 7.47
N PHE A 91 -9.48 2.02 8.61
CA PHE A 91 -8.28 1.29 9.03
C PHE A 91 -7.97 0.06 8.17
N ALA A 92 -8.86 -0.36 7.26
CA ALA A 92 -8.55 -1.38 6.26
C ALA A 92 -7.34 -1.00 5.39
N SER A 93 -7.15 0.30 5.11
CA SER A 93 -6.02 0.80 4.32
C SER A 93 -4.66 0.56 5.00
N PRO A 94 -4.38 1.06 6.23
CA PRO A 94 -3.12 0.79 6.92
C PRO A 94 -2.91 -0.70 7.19
N LEU A 95 -3.95 -1.48 7.48
CA LEU A 95 -3.86 -2.94 7.62
C LEU A 95 -3.39 -3.62 6.32
N SER A 96 -3.86 -3.16 5.16
CA SER A 96 -3.40 -3.66 3.87
C SER A 96 -1.90 -3.38 3.66
N VAL A 97 -1.43 -2.20 4.03
CA VAL A 97 0.00 -1.85 3.96
C VAL A 97 0.83 -2.71 4.91
N MET A 98 0.37 -2.93 6.15
CA MET A 98 1.05 -3.82 7.09
C MET A 98 1.17 -5.24 6.55
N ARG A 99 0.09 -5.77 5.94
CA ARG A 99 0.10 -7.08 5.28
C ARG A 99 1.11 -7.11 4.12
N LEU A 100 1.20 -6.04 3.34
CA LEU A 100 2.17 -5.90 2.26
C LEU A 100 3.60 -5.96 2.81
N VAL A 101 3.94 -5.17 3.84
CA VAL A 101 5.28 -5.16 4.46
C VAL A 101 5.68 -6.54 4.97
N ILE A 102 4.75 -7.27 5.61
CA ILE A 102 5.02 -8.64 6.11
C ILE A 102 5.29 -9.62 4.96
N ARG A 103 4.57 -9.47 3.84
CA ARG A 103 4.68 -10.31 2.65
C ARG A 103 5.95 -10.02 1.86
N THR A 104 6.26 -8.75 1.64
CA THR A 104 7.43 -8.31 0.87
C THR A 104 8.71 -8.28 1.70
N LYS A 105 8.60 -8.45 3.03
CA LYS A 105 9.72 -8.33 3.97
C LYS A 105 10.46 -6.98 3.87
N SER A 106 9.81 -5.96 3.29
CA SER A 106 10.37 -4.64 3.02
C SER A 106 9.44 -3.55 3.55
N ALA A 107 10.04 -2.58 4.25
CA ALA A 107 9.34 -1.43 4.82
C ALA A 107 9.24 -0.22 3.86
N GLU A 108 9.52 -0.40 2.57
CA GLU A 108 9.55 0.69 1.57
C GLU A 108 8.24 1.47 1.48
N PHE A 109 7.11 0.78 1.56
CA PHE A 109 5.78 1.38 1.46
C PHE A 109 5.24 1.93 2.78
N LEU A 110 6.03 1.88 3.87
CA LEU A 110 5.61 2.29 5.20
C LEU A 110 6.40 3.53 5.68
N PRO A 111 5.91 4.75 5.40
CA PRO A 111 6.55 5.96 5.88
C PRO A 111 6.47 6.06 7.41
N ILE A 112 7.62 5.93 8.07
CA ILE A 112 7.71 5.92 9.55
C ILE A 112 7.20 7.23 10.17
N TRP A 113 7.55 8.37 9.56
CA TRP A 113 7.11 9.68 10.03
C TRP A 113 5.59 9.84 9.95
N LEU A 114 4.97 9.33 8.89
CA LEU A 114 3.52 9.34 8.74
C LEU A 114 2.86 8.50 9.84
N SER A 115 3.40 7.30 10.11
CA SER A 115 2.90 6.42 11.18
C SER A 115 3.03 7.08 12.57
N PHE A 116 4.16 7.74 12.82
CA PHE A 116 4.41 8.48 14.06
C PHE A 116 3.43 9.63 14.28
N PHE A 117 3.25 10.51 13.29
CA PHE A 117 2.30 11.63 13.40
C PHE A 117 0.85 11.16 13.49
N LEU A 118 0.45 10.10 12.77
CA LEU A 118 -0.88 9.51 12.91
C LEU A 118 -1.11 8.93 14.30
N THR A 119 -0.09 8.34 14.92
CA THR A 119 -0.17 7.82 16.28
C THR A 119 -0.38 8.94 17.29
N ILE A 120 0.38 10.04 17.20
CA ILE A 120 0.18 11.22 18.05
C ILE A 120 -1.22 11.80 17.82
N CYS A 121 -1.64 11.94 16.56
CA CYS A 121 -2.97 12.42 16.22
C CYS A 121 -4.07 11.57 16.87
N ALA A 122 -3.95 10.24 16.80
CA ALA A 122 -4.89 9.31 17.43
C ALA A 122 -4.93 9.48 18.96
N VAL A 123 -3.78 9.63 19.62
CA VAL A 123 -3.70 9.90 21.06
C VAL A 123 -4.40 11.21 21.42
N MET A 124 -4.16 12.28 20.66
CA MET A 124 -4.79 13.58 20.90
C MET A 124 -6.31 13.52 20.73
N TRP A 125 -6.81 12.85 19.69
CA TRP A 125 -8.24 12.68 19.47
C TRP A 125 -8.90 11.74 20.47
N PHE A 126 -8.18 10.72 20.95
CA PHE A 126 -8.64 9.88 22.05
C PHE A 126 -8.87 10.70 23.31
N PHE A 127 -7.86 11.48 23.75
CA PHE A 127 -8.00 12.33 24.94
C PHE A 127 -9.07 13.39 24.76
N TYR A 128 -9.14 14.03 23.59
CA TYR A 128 -10.21 14.96 23.27
C TYR A 128 -11.59 14.31 23.46
N GLY A 129 -11.84 13.15 22.82
CA GLY A 129 -13.09 12.42 22.93
C GLY A 129 -13.41 11.99 24.36
N PHE A 130 -12.42 11.45 25.07
CA PHE A 130 -12.55 11.02 26.46
C PHE A 130 -12.92 12.19 27.39
N LEU A 131 -12.25 13.33 27.26
CA LEU A 131 -12.48 14.52 28.10
C LEU A 131 -13.86 15.15 27.87
N ILE A 132 -14.41 15.05 26.66
CA ILE A 132 -15.78 15.52 26.37
C ILE A 132 -16.85 14.43 26.54
N GLY A 133 -16.49 13.26 27.07
CA GLY A 133 -17.40 12.13 27.25
C GLY A 133 -17.95 11.53 25.96
N ASP A 134 -17.22 11.66 24.86
CA ASP A 134 -17.62 11.20 23.52
C ASP A 134 -16.84 9.95 23.09
N PHE A 135 -17.44 8.80 23.39
CA PHE A 135 -16.86 7.50 23.04
C PHE A 135 -16.89 7.19 21.54
N PHE A 136 -17.72 7.88 20.75
CA PHE A 136 -17.75 7.68 19.30
C PHE A 136 -16.48 8.20 18.63
N ILE A 137 -15.85 9.21 19.26
CA ILE A 137 -14.54 9.72 18.86
C ILE A 137 -13.42 8.94 19.55
N ALA A 138 -13.56 8.65 20.85
CA ALA A 138 -12.47 8.02 21.60
C ALA A 138 -12.17 6.58 21.11
N LEU A 139 -13.19 5.75 20.90
CA LEU A 139 -13.00 4.31 20.62
C LEU A 139 -12.24 4.02 19.30
N PRO A 140 -12.60 4.63 18.15
CA PRO A 140 -11.85 4.40 16.92
C PRO A 140 -10.39 4.87 17.03
N ASN A 141 -10.12 5.91 17.81
CA ASN A 141 -8.76 6.42 18.01
C ASN A 141 -7.89 5.49 18.86
N VAL A 142 -8.47 4.67 19.74
CA VAL A 142 -7.72 3.58 20.41
C VAL A 142 -7.20 2.58 19.37
N LEU A 143 -8.04 2.18 18.43
CA LEU A 143 -7.63 1.29 17.33
C LEU A 143 -6.58 1.97 16.44
N GLY A 144 -6.76 3.24 16.11
CA GLY A 144 -5.78 4.01 15.34
C GLY A 144 -4.40 4.07 16.03
N PHE A 145 -4.38 4.26 17.35
CA PHE A 145 -3.15 4.21 18.15
C PHE A 145 -2.49 2.82 18.09
N LEU A 146 -3.25 1.75 18.32
CA LEU A 146 -2.72 0.38 18.28
C LEU A 146 -2.13 0.03 16.90
N LEU A 147 -2.81 0.42 15.82
CA LEU A 147 -2.33 0.21 14.47
C LEU A 147 -1.09 1.06 14.18
N GLY A 148 -1.05 2.32 14.62
CA GLY A 148 0.11 3.18 14.47
C GLY A 148 1.35 2.63 15.18
N VAL A 149 1.19 2.13 16.41
CA VAL A 149 2.26 1.43 17.15
C VAL A 149 2.69 0.17 16.40
N ALA A 150 1.75 -0.64 15.92
CA ALA A 150 2.06 -1.84 15.16
C ALA A 150 2.82 -1.53 13.85
N GLN A 151 2.49 -0.43 13.17
CA GLN A 151 3.22 0.06 12.01
C GLN A 151 4.67 0.44 12.37
N MET A 152 4.87 1.19 13.46
CA MET A 152 6.24 1.55 13.90
C MET A 152 7.08 0.32 14.29
N ILE A 153 6.46 -0.69 14.93
CA ILE A 153 7.13 -1.97 15.25
C ILE A 153 7.49 -2.72 13.97
N LEU A 154 6.57 -2.86 13.02
CA LEU A 154 6.84 -3.50 11.73
C LEU A 154 7.96 -2.81 10.96
N TYR A 155 7.97 -1.48 10.96
CA TYR A 155 9.07 -0.70 10.39
C TYR A 155 10.40 -1.07 11.06
N ALA A 156 10.47 -1.09 12.38
CA ALA A 156 11.70 -1.40 13.11
C ALA A 156 12.22 -2.83 12.81
N ILE A 157 11.32 -3.80 12.61
CA ILE A 157 11.68 -5.19 12.27
C ILE A 157 12.17 -5.31 10.83
N TYR A 158 11.50 -4.66 9.87
CA TYR A 158 11.73 -4.85 8.44
C TYR A 158 12.62 -3.78 7.79
N LYS A 159 12.99 -2.69 8.49
CA LYS A 159 13.93 -1.67 7.96
C LYS A 159 15.30 -2.26 7.64
N ASP A 160 15.74 -3.25 8.42
CA ASP A 160 17.09 -3.84 8.34
C ASP A 160 17.12 -5.13 7.51
N ALA A 161 15.96 -5.64 7.05
CA ALA A 161 15.92 -6.78 6.13
C ALA A 161 16.63 -6.46 4.80
N ARG A 162 16.65 -5.18 4.41
CA ARG A 162 17.43 -4.68 3.27
C ARG A 162 18.95 -4.79 3.47
N ASN A 163 19.43 -4.85 4.72
CA ASN A 163 20.85 -5.04 5.05
C ASN A 163 21.25 -6.51 5.20
N LYS A 164 20.28 -7.44 5.19
CA LYS A 164 20.56 -8.88 5.30
C LYS A 164 20.64 -9.61 3.96
N GLU A 165 20.15 -9.02 2.86
CA GLU A 165 20.24 -9.62 1.52
C GLU A 165 21.38 -9.05 0.65
N VAL A 166 22.24 -8.19 1.21
CA VAL A 166 23.51 -7.81 0.58
C VAL A 166 24.62 -7.82 1.63
N THR A 167 24.95 -9.00 2.16
CA THR A 167 26.30 -9.20 2.69
C THR A 167 27.27 -9.11 1.51
N PRO A 168 28.38 -8.37 1.60
CA PRO A 168 29.41 -8.36 0.55
C PRO A 168 29.86 -9.78 0.13
N GLU A 169 29.79 -10.73 1.06
CA GLU A 169 30.08 -12.14 0.84
C GLU A 169 29.12 -12.80 -0.16
N GLY A 170 27.81 -12.52 -0.11
CA GLY A 170 26.84 -13.12 -1.03
C GLY A 170 27.01 -12.62 -2.47
N LYS A 171 27.33 -11.33 -2.63
CA LYS A 171 27.65 -10.77 -3.96
C LYS A 171 28.97 -11.31 -4.51
N LEU A 172 29.96 -11.53 -3.65
CA LEU A 172 31.24 -12.13 -4.06
C LEU A 172 31.09 -13.61 -4.41
N GLU A 173 30.22 -14.33 -3.71
CA GLU A 173 29.92 -15.73 -4.00
C GLU A 173 29.13 -15.88 -5.29
N GLU A 174 28.14 -15.02 -5.54
CA GLU A 174 27.39 -14.96 -6.81
C GLU A 174 28.30 -14.59 -7.99
N LEU A 175 29.17 -13.59 -7.84
CA LEU A 175 30.19 -13.26 -8.86
C LEU A 175 31.16 -14.42 -9.10
N ALA A 176 31.59 -15.12 -8.03
CA ALA A 176 32.51 -16.25 -8.15
C ALA A 176 31.87 -17.45 -8.84
N ILE A 177 30.58 -17.68 -8.62
CA ILE A 177 29.80 -18.71 -9.31
C ILE A 177 29.64 -18.34 -10.79
N GLU A 178 29.31 -17.09 -11.11
CA GLU A 178 29.13 -16.62 -12.48
C GLU A 178 30.45 -16.69 -13.29
N ILE A 179 31.59 -16.29 -12.69
CA ILE A 179 32.92 -16.41 -13.30
C ILE A 179 33.29 -17.88 -13.53
N LYS A 180 33.02 -18.77 -12.57
CA LYS A 180 33.28 -20.21 -12.73
C LYS A 180 32.42 -20.83 -13.82
N LEU A 181 31.13 -20.46 -13.89
CA LEU A 181 30.21 -20.99 -14.90
C LEU A 181 30.60 -20.52 -16.30
N GLY A 182 30.93 -19.23 -16.46
CA GLY A 182 31.43 -18.67 -17.72
C GLY A 182 32.68 -19.38 -18.22
N GLY A 183 33.68 -19.57 -17.35
CA GLY A 183 34.92 -20.28 -17.72
C GLY A 183 34.70 -21.74 -18.12
N VAL A 184 33.76 -22.45 -17.47
CA VAL A 184 33.40 -23.83 -17.86
C VAL A 184 32.69 -23.85 -19.21
N ILE A 185 31.80 -22.89 -19.48
CA ILE A 185 31.10 -22.77 -20.76
C ILE A 185 32.09 -22.50 -21.89
N ASP A 186 33.08 -21.62 -21.69
CA ASP A 186 34.09 -21.30 -22.69
C ASP A 186 34.96 -22.52 -23.03
N ILE A 187 35.41 -23.28 -22.02
CA ILE A 187 36.19 -24.52 -22.23
C ILE A 187 35.38 -25.57 -23.00
N VAL A 188 34.09 -25.75 -22.63
CA VAL A 188 33.20 -26.69 -23.33
C VAL A 188 32.95 -26.22 -24.78
N HIS A 189 32.89 -24.92 -25.01
CA HIS A 189 32.69 -24.38 -26.35
C HIS A 189 33.93 -24.58 -27.23
N GLU A 190 35.14 -24.31 -26.72
CA GLU A 190 36.40 -24.56 -27.43
C GLU A 190 36.58 -26.04 -27.75
N ASP A 191 36.35 -26.94 -26.80
CA ASP A 191 36.51 -28.39 -27.01
C ASP A 191 35.49 -28.93 -28.02
N HIS A 192 34.26 -28.40 -28.01
CA HIS A 192 33.26 -28.78 -29.01
C HIS A 192 33.62 -28.28 -30.41
N GLN A 193 34.23 -27.09 -30.52
CA GLN A 193 34.65 -26.52 -31.80
C GLN A 193 35.88 -27.24 -32.37
N ALA A 194 36.87 -27.55 -31.54
CA ALA A 194 38.04 -28.35 -31.93
C ALA A 194 37.65 -29.75 -32.41
N ASN A 195 36.70 -30.41 -31.72
CA ASN A 195 36.19 -31.72 -32.14
C ASN A 195 35.42 -31.66 -33.46
N LYS A 196 34.67 -30.58 -33.73
CA LYS A 196 34.00 -30.37 -35.02
C LYS A 196 34.99 -30.18 -36.17
N GLU A 197 36.04 -29.39 -35.97
CA GLU A 197 37.09 -29.18 -36.97
C GLU A 197 37.87 -30.48 -37.25
N ALA A 198 38.19 -31.24 -36.21
CA ALA A 198 38.85 -32.55 -36.36
C ALA A 198 37.97 -33.54 -37.15
N ALA A 199 36.67 -33.61 -36.85
CA ALA A 199 35.74 -34.45 -37.59
C ALA A 199 35.61 -34.05 -39.07
N GLN A 200 35.56 -32.74 -39.37
CA GLN A 200 35.52 -32.24 -40.75
C GLN A 200 36.80 -32.58 -41.53
N LYS A 201 37.98 -32.50 -40.90
CA LYS A 201 39.24 -32.90 -41.54
C LYS A 201 39.27 -34.39 -41.87
N ILE A 202 38.77 -35.24 -40.97
CA ILE A 202 38.69 -36.70 -41.22
C ILE A 202 37.74 -37.00 -42.38
N ILE A 203 36.58 -36.33 -42.44
CA ILE A 203 35.62 -36.50 -43.54
C ILE A 203 36.24 -36.06 -44.88
N ALA A 204 36.92 -34.92 -44.92
CA ALA A 204 37.58 -34.42 -46.13
C ALA A 204 38.72 -35.34 -46.62
N GLU A 205 39.48 -35.96 -45.71
CA GLU A 205 40.52 -36.94 -46.06
C GLU A 205 39.96 -38.27 -46.58
N GLN A 206 38.76 -38.67 -46.15
CA GLN A 206 38.08 -39.87 -46.66
C GLN A 206 37.46 -39.65 -48.03
N ASP A 207 36.89 -38.47 -48.28
CA ASP A 207 36.29 -38.11 -49.57
C ASP A 207 37.36 -37.99 -50.68
N GLY A 208 38.48 -37.32 -50.38
CA GLY A 208 39.61 -37.22 -51.31
C GLY A 208 40.33 -38.54 -51.60
N ARG A 209 40.21 -39.57 -50.73
CA ARG A 209 40.71 -40.92 -51.00
C ARG A 209 39.82 -41.70 -51.95
N ASN A 210 38.50 -41.56 -51.84
CA ASN A 210 37.54 -42.26 -52.72
C ASN A 210 37.57 -41.72 -54.16
N GLU A 211 37.78 -40.41 -54.36
CA GLU A 211 37.91 -39.85 -55.72
C GLU A 211 39.21 -40.27 -56.43
N SER A 212 40.26 -40.65 -55.68
CA SER A 212 41.54 -41.11 -56.25
C SER A 212 41.57 -42.59 -56.65
N SER A 213 40.53 -43.36 -56.29
CA SER A 213 40.40 -44.80 -56.60
C SER A 213 39.54 -45.12 -57.83
N ASP A 214 38.92 -44.13 -58.47
CA ASP A 214 38.04 -44.30 -59.64
C ASP A 214 38.68 -43.85 -60.98
N VAL A 215 40.02 -43.79 -61.05
CA VAL A 215 40.81 -43.53 -62.29
C VAL A 215 41.63 -44.75 -62.69
#